data_AF-A0A1G3QKF2-F1
#
_entry.id   AF-A0A1G3QKF2-F1
#
_cell.length_a   1.000
_cell.length_b   1.000
_cell.length_c   1.000
_cell.angle_alpha   90.00
_cell.angle_beta   90.00
_cell.angle_gamma   90.00
#
_symmetry.space_group_name_H-M   'P 1'
#
loop_
_entity.id
_entity.type
_entity.pdbx_description
1 polymer ?
#
loop_
_entity_poly.entity_id
_entity_poly.type
_entity_poly.pdbx_seq_one_letter_code
_entity_poly.pdbx_strand_id
1 'polypeptide(L)'
;MNNKKVLIIGGVAAGASCAARLRRLEENTEIIIFERGEHISFANCGLPYYIGDVIQKRESLLLNTALSMKSRFNIDVRIRNEVKRILTGEKCVEVYDEAAGETYREYYDILVLSPGANPADPGIPGSDMANVFRLRTIPDADIIKLYIKKNKPDHGAVIGGGFIGLEMAETLYQWGVKVHLIEATPQLMRSLDPEMAEFIHQHIREKQIDLRLNETVTALQGNGRVKRLILGSGKDIPADLIVLGIGVKPESLLAREAGLAIGAGGGIIVDEYLRTSDPSIYAAGDAVQVKDFITDEDTLLPLAGPANRQGWIIANNIAGRPVAYKGVQSTSIVSIMGMNAASTGKNEKSLKSLGISYRACHVHPYSHARYYPGAEQMCIKILFRPEDGKLLGAQIIGGEGVDKRIDVMATALHAGMTVFDLQELELAYAPPFSSAKDPVNMAGYAAANIIQKNVDVAYWDEVTDAVSGGAFLIDARSRAEAADGMAPGAYNIPVDEIRSRLTEIPADREILVYCHAGVRSYVASRILRQKGYRVKNISGGFRLYKTMNL
;
A
#
# COMPACT_ATOMS: atom_id res chain seq x y z
N MET A 1 7.91 -39.30 23.88
CA MET A 1 7.34 -38.25 23.01
C MET A 1 8.26 -38.17 21.80
N ASN A 2 7.76 -38.36 20.57
CA ASN A 2 8.63 -38.20 19.39
C ASN A 2 9.05 -36.73 19.31
N ASN A 3 10.36 -36.48 19.35
CA ASN A 3 10.90 -35.16 19.02
C ASN A 3 10.65 -34.92 17.54
N LYS A 4 9.76 -33.97 17.22
CA LYS A 4 9.56 -33.51 15.84
C LYS A 4 10.75 -32.67 15.41
N LYS A 5 11.16 -32.77 14.16
CA LYS A 5 12.14 -31.89 13.52
C LYS A 5 11.47 -31.00 12.48
N VAL A 6 11.60 -29.69 12.69
CA VAL A 6 11.00 -28.65 11.85
C VAL A 6 12.10 -27.84 11.18
N LEU A 7 12.12 -27.86 9.85
CA LEU A 7 12.99 -27.03 9.05
C LEU A 7 12.24 -25.82 8.51
N ILE A 8 12.88 -24.66 8.52
CA ILE A 8 12.31 -23.39 8.05
C ILE A 8 13.27 -22.78 7.03
N ILE A 9 12.79 -22.53 5.81
CA ILE A 9 13.55 -21.90 4.72
C ILE A 9 13.22 -20.42 4.65
N GLY A 10 14.18 -19.57 5.02
CA GLY A 10 14.06 -18.11 5.09
C GLY A 10 13.94 -17.62 6.53
N GLY A 11 14.87 -16.75 6.95
CA GLY A 11 15.04 -16.33 8.35
C GLY A 11 14.50 -14.94 8.69
N VAL A 12 13.62 -14.37 7.86
CA VAL A 12 13.11 -13.00 8.04
C VAL A 12 11.67 -13.01 8.57
N ALA A 13 10.69 -12.34 7.95
CA ALA A 13 9.39 -12.06 8.55
C ALA A 13 8.61 -13.31 9.00
N ALA A 14 8.10 -14.14 8.07
CA ALA A 14 7.27 -15.28 8.42
C ALA A 14 8.08 -16.40 9.09
N GLY A 15 9.26 -16.74 8.55
CA GLY A 15 10.11 -17.80 9.08
C GLY A 15 10.58 -17.56 10.51
N ALA A 16 11.12 -16.38 10.85
CA ALA A 16 11.54 -16.09 12.22
C ALA A 16 10.34 -15.98 13.19
N SER A 17 9.21 -15.43 12.74
CA SER A 17 7.96 -15.40 13.50
C SER A 17 7.48 -16.81 13.85
N CYS A 18 7.48 -17.71 12.86
CA CYS A 18 7.14 -19.12 13.02
C CYS A 18 8.06 -19.81 14.03
N ALA A 19 9.37 -19.72 13.83
CA ALA A 19 10.36 -20.38 14.67
C ALA A 19 10.24 -19.94 16.14
N ALA A 20 10.18 -18.62 16.38
CA ALA A 20 10.08 -18.07 17.73
C ALA A 20 8.76 -18.46 18.40
N ARG A 21 7.64 -18.47 17.66
CA ARG A 21 6.34 -18.92 18.19
C ARG A 21 6.36 -20.41 18.51
N LEU A 22 6.90 -21.23 17.62
CA LEU A 22 6.92 -22.68 17.78
C LEU A 22 7.72 -23.10 19.01
N ARG A 23 8.89 -22.50 19.26
CA ARG A 23 9.62 -22.76 20.51
C ARG A 23 8.78 -22.46 21.75
N ARG A 24 8.04 -21.35 21.78
CA ARG A 24 7.16 -21.01 22.92
C ARG A 24 6.02 -22.01 23.13
N LEU A 25 5.74 -22.88 22.15
CA LEU A 25 4.69 -23.89 22.20
C LEU A 25 5.24 -25.30 22.49
N GLU A 26 6.41 -25.64 21.94
CA GLU A 26 7.00 -26.97 22.04
C GLU A 26 8.52 -26.87 22.34
N GLU A 27 8.93 -27.21 23.57
CA GLU A 27 10.34 -27.11 24.01
C GLU A 27 11.24 -28.21 23.42
N ASN A 28 10.67 -29.37 23.13
CA ASN A 28 11.42 -30.54 22.67
C ASN A 28 11.54 -30.64 21.14
N THR A 29 10.81 -29.80 20.39
CA THR A 29 10.86 -29.77 18.92
C THR A 29 12.23 -29.23 18.48
N GLU A 30 12.90 -29.95 17.58
CA GLU A 30 14.13 -29.47 16.94
C GLU A 30 13.73 -28.47 15.85
N ILE A 31 14.27 -27.24 15.91
CA ILE A 31 13.92 -26.16 14.98
C ILE A 31 15.20 -25.66 14.34
N ILE A 32 15.29 -25.78 13.01
CA ILE A 32 16.41 -25.29 12.21
C ILE A 32 15.88 -24.25 11.21
N ILE A 33 16.52 -23.09 11.17
CA ILE A 33 16.28 -22.06 10.14
C ILE A 33 17.47 -22.05 9.19
N PHE A 34 17.18 -22.13 7.89
CA PHE A 34 18.14 -21.87 6.82
C PHE A 34 17.94 -20.46 6.27
N GLU A 35 19.01 -19.68 6.24
CA GLU A 35 19.05 -18.36 5.62
C GLU A 35 20.24 -18.31 4.67
N ARG A 36 19.99 -18.01 3.40
CA ARG A 36 21.07 -17.92 2.40
C ARG A 36 21.93 -16.67 2.59
N GLY A 37 21.37 -15.61 3.16
CA GLY A 37 22.09 -14.39 3.47
C GLY A 37 22.85 -14.47 4.79
N GLU A 38 23.52 -13.36 5.13
CA GLU A 38 24.28 -13.23 6.39
C GLU A 38 23.41 -12.87 7.59
N HIS A 39 22.19 -12.42 7.35
CA HIS A 39 21.36 -11.76 8.34
C HIS A 39 19.96 -12.35 8.36
N ILE A 40 19.49 -12.65 9.56
CA ILE A 40 18.10 -13.02 9.85
C ILE A 40 17.37 -11.83 10.46
N SER A 41 16.03 -11.88 10.45
CA SER A 41 15.18 -10.92 11.19
C SER A 41 15.57 -9.45 11.00
N PHE A 42 16.02 -9.08 9.82
CA PHE A 42 16.38 -7.70 9.54
C PHE A 42 15.17 -6.89 9.07
N ALA A 43 15.20 -5.58 9.33
CA ALA A 43 14.12 -4.67 8.99
C ALA A 43 14.19 -4.28 7.50
N ASN A 44 13.62 -5.12 6.61
CA ASN A 44 13.54 -4.81 5.16
C ASN A 44 12.94 -3.42 4.90
N CYS A 45 11.87 -3.08 5.61
CA CYS A 45 11.19 -1.79 5.48
C CYS A 45 12.05 -0.61 5.94
N GLY A 46 13.12 -0.86 6.71
CA GLY A 46 14.07 0.16 7.15
C GLY A 46 15.15 0.49 6.12
N LEU A 47 15.27 -0.29 5.03
CA LEU A 47 16.39 -0.16 4.09
C LEU A 47 16.43 1.19 3.37
N PRO A 48 15.32 1.73 2.79
CA PRO A 48 15.34 3.06 2.18
C PRO A 48 15.74 4.15 3.18
N TYR A 49 15.18 4.11 4.39
CA TYR A 49 15.47 5.07 5.46
C TYR A 49 16.92 4.98 5.96
N TYR A 50 17.53 3.80 5.92
CA TYR A 50 18.96 3.66 6.17
C TYR A 50 19.79 4.26 5.03
N ILE A 51 19.42 4.03 3.78
CA ILE A 51 20.11 4.65 2.63
C ILE A 51 20.04 6.18 2.72
N GLY A 52 18.89 6.74 3.10
CA GLY A 52 18.66 8.19 3.29
C GLY A 52 19.23 8.80 4.56
N ASP A 53 19.98 8.05 5.38
CA ASP A 53 20.53 8.51 6.68
C ASP A 53 19.47 8.95 7.72
N VAL A 54 18.18 8.67 7.51
CA VAL A 54 17.12 8.78 8.53
C VAL A 54 17.35 7.76 9.64
N ILE A 55 17.64 6.50 9.26
CA ILE A 55 18.19 5.49 10.17
C ILE A 55 19.71 5.57 10.05
N GLN A 56 20.37 6.17 11.05
CA GLN A 56 21.80 6.44 10.98
C GLN A 56 22.66 5.19 11.19
N LYS A 57 22.22 4.27 12.06
CA LYS A 57 23.00 3.08 12.46
C LYS A 57 22.54 1.86 11.67
N ARG A 58 23.48 1.19 11.00
CA ARG A 58 23.21 -0.05 10.25
C ARG A 58 22.70 -1.15 11.18
N GLU A 59 23.22 -1.20 12.39
CA GLU A 59 22.91 -2.18 13.42
C GLU A 59 21.44 -2.09 13.88
N SER A 60 20.80 -0.92 13.75
CA SER A 60 19.37 -0.76 14.04
C SER A 60 18.47 -1.56 13.10
N LEU A 61 18.99 -2.00 11.95
CA LEU A 61 18.27 -2.88 11.03
C LEU A 61 18.36 -4.36 11.45
N LEU A 62 19.27 -4.73 12.35
CA LEU A 62 19.52 -6.11 12.76
C LEU A 62 18.79 -6.40 14.08
N LEU A 63 17.59 -6.96 14.00
CA LEU A 63 16.74 -7.15 15.20
C LEU A 63 17.13 -8.39 16.01
N ASN A 64 17.63 -9.44 15.36
CA ASN A 64 18.12 -10.66 16.00
C ASN A 64 19.35 -11.21 15.27
N THR A 65 20.12 -12.04 15.97
CA THR A 65 21.26 -12.79 15.42
C THR A 65 21.04 -14.29 15.61
N ALA A 66 21.82 -15.12 14.90
CA ALA A 66 21.81 -16.57 15.11
C ALA A 66 22.08 -16.92 16.59
N LEU A 67 23.07 -16.25 17.21
CA LEU A 67 23.38 -16.43 18.62
C LEU A 67 22.21 -16.00 19.53
N SER A 68 21.55 -14.87 19.27
CA SER A 68 20.43 -14.44 20.11
C SER A 68 19.22 -15.39 19.98
N MET A 69 18.98 -15.92 18.78
CA MET A 69 17.94 -16.94 18.55
C MET A 69 18.27 -18.26 19.26
N LYS A 70 19.53 -18.71 19.22
CA LYS A 70 19.97 -19.91 19.93
C LYS A 70 19.84 -19.75 21.44
N SER A 71 20.35 -18.67 22.02
CA SER A 71 20.35 -18.47 23.47
C SER A 71 18.94 -18.23 24.03
N ARG A 72 18.08 -17.49 23.31
CA ARG A 72 16.73 -17.15 23.79
C ARG A 72 15.70 -18.24 23.51
N PHE A 73 15.82 -18.91 22.36
CA PHE A 73 14.79 -19.82 21.85
C PHE A 73 15.32 -21.21 21.52
N ASN A 74 16.58 -21.55 21.80
CA ASN A 74 17.16 -22.83 21.42
C ASN A 74 16.86 -23.24 19.95
N ILE A 75 16.92 -22.27 19.04
CA ILE A 75 16.74 -22.47 17.60
C ILE A 75 18.13 -22.55 16.96
N ASP A 76 18.36 -23.58 16.15
CA ASP A 76 19.54 -23.65 15.30
C ASP A 76 19.31 -22.76 14.06
N VAL A 77 20.20 -21.78 13.85
CA VAL A 77 20.10 -20.87 12.71
C VAL A 77 21.38 -20.97 11.90
N ARG A 78 21.23 -21.39 10.64
CA ARG A 78 22.31 -21.57 9.70
C ARG A 78 22.21 -20.48 8.63
N ILE A 79 23.00 -19.43 8.82
CA ILE A 79 23.18 -18.35 7.83
C ILE A 79 24.16 -18.80 6.74
N ARG A 80 24.14 -18.13 5.58
CA ARG A 80 24.91 -18.54 4.39
C ARG A 80 24.73 -20.03 4.04
N ASN A 81 23.54 -20.55 4.32
CA ASN A 81 23.14 -21.91 4.00
C ASN A 81 21.92 -21.82 3.07
N GLU A 82 22.11 -22.17 1.80
CA GLU A 82 21.07 -22.09 0.78
C GLU A 82 20.46 -23.47 0.54
N VAL A 83 19.16 -23.61 0.77
CA VAL A 83 18.44 -24.82 0.33
C VAL A 83 18.33 -24.79 -1.18
N LYS A 84 18.91 -25.79 -1.85
CA LYS A 84 18.93 -25.90 -3.32
C LYS A 84 17.80 -26.77 -3.84
N ARG A 85 17.39 -27.81 -3.10
CA ARG A 85 16.35 -28.76 -3.52
C ARG A 85 15.56 -29.29 -2.33
N ILE A 86 14.28 -29.62 -2.57
CA ILE A 86 13.41 -30.33 -1.63
C ILE A 86 13.10 -31.71 -2.21
N LEU A 87 13.42 -32.76 -1.46
CA LEU A 87 13.17 -34.15 -1.84
C LEU A 87 11.99 -34.67 -1.00
N THR A 88 10.76 -34.41 -1.48
CA THR A 88 9.51 -34.72 -0.75
C THR A 88 9.36 -36.21 -0.44
N GLY A 89 9.74 -37.09 -1.37
CA GLY A 89 9.70 -38.55 -1.19
C GLY A 89 10.64 -39.09 -0.09
N GLU A 90 11.72 -38.37 0.21
CA GLU A 90 12.70 -38.73 1.25
C GLU A 90 12.53 -37.89 2.53
N LYS A 91 11.62 -36.89 2.51
CA LYS A 91 11.46 -35.86 3.55
C LYS A 91 12.79 -35.23 3.98
N CYS A 92 13.58 -34.78 3.00
CA CYS A 92 14.81 -34.03 3.25
C CYS A 92 15.00 -32.87 2.28
N VAL A 93 15.94 -32.00 2.61
CA VAL A 93 16.39 -30.88 1.77
C VAL A 93 17.88 -31.01 1.49
N GLU A 94 18.32 -30.61 0.30
CA GLU A 94 19.73 -30.47 -0.04
C GLU A 94 20.15 -29.01 0.21
N VAL A 95 21.13 -28.82 1.09
CA VAL A 95 21.59 -27.51 1.57
C VAL A 95 23.04 -27.31 1.15
N TYR A 96 23.33 -26.17 0.54
CA TYR A 96 24.69 -25.73 0.26
C TYR A 96 25.16 -24.82 1.39
N ASP A 97 26.21 -25.23 2.12
CA ASP A 97 26.89 -24.41 3.12
C ASP A 97 28.02 -23.63 2.44
N GLU A 98 27.87 -22.31 2.36
CA GLU A 98 28.87 -21.46 1.71
C GLU A 98 30.19 -21.41 2.50
N ALA A 99 30.15 -21.52 3.83
CA ALA A 99 31.33 -21.44 4.67
C ALA A 99 32.17 -22.73 4.58
N ALA A 100 31.51 -23.89 4.49
CA ALA A 100 32.18 -25.18 4.32
C ALA A 100 32.47 -25.53 2.84
N GLY A 101 31.76 -24.91 1.89
CA GLY A 101 31.89 -25.19 0.45
C GLY A 101 31.33 -26.55 0.04
N GLU A 102 30.38 -27.09 0.80
CA GLU A 102 29.83 -28.43 0.61
C GLU A 102 28.30 -28.45 0.57
N THR A 103 27.74 -29.53 -0.01
CA THR A 103 26.30 -29.78 0.01
C THR A 103 26.02 -30.98 0.89
N TYR A 104 25.04 -30.84 1.78
CA TYR A 104 24.59 -31.91 2.66
C TYR A 104 23.06 -32.05 2.63
N ARG A 105 22.55 -33.13 3.24
CA ARG A 105 21.12 -33.40 3.39
C ARG A 105 20.68 -33.15 4.82
N GLU A 106 19.55 -32.47 4.98
CA GLU A 106 18.88 -32.31 6.28
C GLU A 106 17.45 -32.85 6.21
N TYR A 107 17.09 -33.73 7.15
CA TYR A 107 15.80 -34.41 7.20
C TYR A 107 14.78 -33.64 8.04
N TYR A 108 13.49 -33.80 7.73
CA TYR A 108 12.41 -33.10 8.43
C TYR A 108 11.19 -33.99 8.67
N ASP A 109 10.48 -33.70 9.76
CA ASP A 109 9.09 -34.13 9.92
C ASP A 109 8.14 -33.12 9.26
N ILE A 110 8.46 -31.82 9.43
CA ILE A 110 7.72 -30.68 8.86
C ILE A 110 8.69 -29.68 8.23
N LEU A 111 8.32 -29.16 7.05
CA LEU A 111 9.03 -28.09 6.36
C LEU A 111 8.17 -26.82 6.29
N VAL A 112 8.78 -25.66 6.49
CA VAL A 112 8.13 -24.35 6.32
C VAL A 112 8.88 -23.53 5.27
N LEU A 113 8.18 -23.15 4.21
CA LEU A 113 8.71 -22.31 3.13
C LEU A 113 8.35 -20.85 3.39
N SER A 114 9.36 -20.01 3.66
CA SER A 114 9.24 -18.55 3.76
C SER A 114 10.33 -17.83 2.93
N PRO A 115 10.56 -18.20 1.65
CA PRO A 115 11.65 -17.63 0.85
C PRO A 115 11.39 -16.16 0.43
N GLY A 116 10.15 -15.68 0.57
CA GLY A 116 9.75 -14.31 0.23
C GLY A 116 9.58 -14.12 -1.28
N ALA A 117 9.98 -12.95 -1.78
CA ALA A 117 9.85 -12.58 -3.19
C ALA A 117 11.14 -11.91 -3.72
N ASN A 118 11.41 -12.09 -5.00
CA ASN A 118 12.52 -11.45 -5.70
C ASN A 118 12.07 -10.16 -6.40
N PRO A 119 12.89 -9.09 -6.45
CA PRO A 119 12.64 -7.96 -7.34
C PRO A 119 12.41 -8.46 -8.76
N ALA A 120 11.37 -7.93 -9.42
CA ALA A 120 11.09 -8.32 -10.79
C ALA A 120 12.24 -7.84 -11.71
N ASP A 121 12.60 -8.69 -12.67
CA ASP A 121 13.50 -8.30 -13.76
C ASP A 121 12.66 -7.88 -14.97
N PRO A 122 12.76 -6.60 -15.40
CA PRO A 122 12.01 -6.14 -16.57
C PRO A 122 12.67 -6.53 -17.90
N GLY A 123 13.88 -7.12 -17.87
CA GLY A 123 14.61 -7.45 -19.10
C GLY A 123 15.03 -6.22 -19.91
N ILE A 124 15.17 -5.06 -19.26
CA ILE A 124 15.61 -3.83 -19.93
C ILE A 124 17.08 -4.00 -20.34
N PRO A 125 17.43 -3.83 -21.62
CA PRO A 125 18.83 -3.85 -22.06
C PRO A 125 19.70 -2.87 -21.26
N GLY A 126 20.82 -3.35 -20.71
CA GLY A 126 21.73 -2.57 -19.85
C GLY A 126 21.36 -2.52 -18.37
N SER A 127 20.36 -3.29 -17.92
CA SER A 127 19.96 -3.40 -16.50
C SER A 127 20.93 -4.19 -15.60
N ASP A 128 22.00 -4.73 -16.19
CA ASP A 128 23.13 -5.40 -15.56
C ASP A 128 24.32 -4.46 -15.27
N MET A 129 24.27 -3.21 -15.73
CA MET A 129 25.34 -2.22 -15.49
C MET A 129 25.50 -1.89 -14.00
N ALA A 130 26.73 -1.53 -13.60
CA ALA A 130 27.14 -1.46 -12.19
C ALA A 130 26.44 -0.39 -11.32
N ASN A 131 25.70 0.54 -11.93
CA ASN A 131 24.95 1.59 -11.26
C ASN A 131 23.42 1.43 -11.40
N VAL A 132 22.98 0.21 -11.72
CA VAL A 132 21.57 -0.21 -11.70
C VAL A 132 21.35 -1.07 -10.47
N PHE A 133 20.47 -0.62 -9.58
CA PHE A 133 20.28 -1.21 -8.27
C PHE A 133 18.87 -1.77 -8.11
N ARG A 134 18.78 -2.86 -7.35
CA ARG A 134 17.55 -3.41 -6.79
C ARG A 134 17.70 -3.37 -5.27
N LEU A 135 16.60 -3.23 -4.53
CA LEU A 135 16.64 -3.17 -3.07
C LEU A 135 15.81 -4.30 -2.47
N ARG A 136 16.47 -5.26 -1.82
CA ARG A 136 15.81 -6.34 -1.07
C ARG A 136 16.46 -6.60 0.28
N THR A 137 17.79 -6.50 0.35
CA THR A 137 18.60 -6.97 1.47
C THR A 137 19.50 -5.87 2.04
N ILE A 138 20.11 -6.11 3.19
CA ILE A 138 21.09 -5.17 3.76
C ILE A 138 22.29 -4.96 2.82
N PRO A 139 22.91 -6.00 2.22
CA PRO A 139 23.97 -5.81 1.23
C PRO A 139 23.57 -4.88 0.07
N ASP A 140 22.34 -5.00 -0.43
CA ASP A 140 21.84 -4.08 -1.48
C ASP A 140 21.84 -2.63 -0.98
N ALA A 141 21.33 -2.40 0.23
CA ALA A 141 21.28 -1.07 0.83
C ALA A 141 22.69 -0.50 1.08
N ASP A 142 23.62 -1.31 1.57
CA ASP A 142 25.02 -0.94 1.79
C ASP A 142 25.67 -0.50 0.47
N ILE A 143 25.46 -1.26 -0.61
CA ILE A 143 26.00 -0.97 -1.95
C ILE A 143 25.43 0.35 -2.49
N ILE A 144 24.11 0.55 -2.43
CA ILE A 144 23.46 1.78 -2.91
C ILE A 144 23.96 2.99 -2.12
N LYS A 145 23.96 2.90 -0.79
CA LYS A 145 24.39 3.97 0.10
C LYS A 145 25.86 4.34 -0.13
N LEU A 146 26.73 3.34 -0.25
CA LEU A 146 28.15 3.56 -0.58
C LEU A 146 28.31 4.20 -1.95
N TYR A 147 27.53 3.77 -2.95
CA TYR A 147 27.57 4.33 -4.29
C TYR A 147 27.21 5.82 -4.28
N ILE A 148 26.11 6.20 -3.60
CA ILE A 148 25.69 7.61 -3.45
C ILE A 148 26.79 8.44 -2.79
N LYS A 149 27.32 7.98 -1.64
CA LYS A 149 28.35 8.71 -0.90
C LYS A 149 29.65 8.90 -1.70
N LYS A 150 30.07 7.86 -2.43
CA LYS A 150 31.33 7.88 -3.18
C LYS A 150 31.23 8.64 -4.51
N ASN A 151 30.17 8.40 -5.27
CA ASN A 151 30.06 8.91 -6.64
C ASN A 151 29.29 10.24 -6.72
N LYS A 152 28.52 10.61 -5.69
CA LYS A 152 27.73 11.85 -5.63
C LYS A 152 26.93 12.08 -6.92
N PRO A 153 26.01 11.15 -7.26
CA PRO A 153 25.26 11.22 -8.52
C PRO A 153 24.49 12.54 -8.62
N ASP A 154 24.52 13.17 -9.79
CA ASP A 154 23.74 14.40 -10.05
C ASP A 154 22.30 14.05 -10.45
N HIS A 155 22.10 12.90 -11.12
CA HIS A 155 20.81 12.48 -11.67
C HIS A 155 20.46 11.03 -11.31
N GLY A 156 19.38 10.85 -10.58
CA GLY A 156 18.86 9.54 -10.18
C GLY A 156 17.57 9.21 -10.93
N ALA A 157 17.45 8.00 -11.44
CA ALA A 157 16.20 7.51 -12.01
C ALA A 157 15.62 6.38 -11.14
N VAL A 158 14.35 6.51 -10.78
CA VAL A 158 13.58 5.46 -10.13
C VAL A 158 12.53 4.96 -11.11
N ILE A 159 12.57 3.66 -11.42
CA ILE A 159 11.66 3.03 -12.37
C ILE A 159 10.63 2.23 -11.57
N GLY A 160 9.38 2.67 -11.60
CA GLY A 160 8.25 2.10 -10.85
C GLY A 160 7.78 2.98 -9.70
N GLY A 161 6.47 3.23 -9.65
CA GLY A 161 5.77 4.13 -8.75
C GLY A 161 5.02 3.45 -7.59
N GLY A 162 5.49 2.28 -7.16
CA GLY A 162 5.00 1.60 -5.95
C GLY A 162 5.71 2.07 -4.68
N PHE A 163 5.43 1.43 -3.54
CA PHE A 163 6.00 1.75 -2.22
C PHE A 163 7.52 1.97 -2.24
N ILE A 164 8.29 0.94 -2.64
CA ILE A 164 9.76 1.01 -2.70
C ILE A 164 10.24 2.12 -3.65
N GLY A 165 9.55 2.31 -4.78
CA GLY A 165 9.89 3.36 -5.72
C GLY A 165 9.73 4.75 -5.11
N LEU A 166 8.62 5.00 -4.41
CA LEU A 166 8.38 6.27 -3.72
C LEU A 166 9.37 6.51 -2.59
N GLU A 167 9.64 5.51 -1.75
CA GLU A 167 10.61 5.61 -0.65
C GLU A 167 12.03 5.88 -1.18
N MET A 168 12.40 5.27 -2.31
CA MET A 168 13.69 5.50 -2.94
C MET A 168 13.76 6.85 -3.67
N ALA A 169 12.66 7.33 -4.25
CA ALA A 169 12.58 8.67 -4.81
C ALA A 169 12.77 9.73 -3.71
N GLU A 170 12.11 9.57 -2.56
CA GLU A 170 12.32 10.43 -1.39
C GLU A 170 13.78 10.34 -0.88
N THR A 171 14.32 9.12 -0.79
CA THR A 171 15.71 8.90 -0.36
C THR A 171 16.70 9.66 -1.25
N LEU A 172 16.58 9.55 -2.58
CA LEU A 172 17.45 10.25 -3.51
C LEU A 172 17.27 11.77 -3.45
N TYR A 173 16.02 12.23 -3.29
CA TYR A 173 15.71 13.64 -3.08
C TYR A 173 16.38 14.20 -1.82
N GLN A 174 16.37 13.46 -0.70
CA GLN A 174 17.06 13.85 0.54
C GLN A 174 18.59 13.94 0.38
N TRP A 175 19.17 13.14 -0.53
CA TRP A 175 20.58 13.23 -0.91
C TRP A 175 20.90 14.42 -1.84
N GLY A 176 19.90 15.21 -2.24
CA GLY A 176 20.06 16.33 -3.16
C GLY A 176 20.24 15.90 -4.63
N VAL A 177 19.93 14.65 -4.95
CA VAL A 177 19.99 14.13 -6.33
C VAL A 177 18.76 14.62 -7.11
N LYS A 178 18.93 15.01 -8.38
CA LYS A 178 17.79 15.31 -9.25
C LYS A 178 17.10 14.00 -9.63
N VAL A 179 15.86 13.83 -9.20
CA VAL A 179 15.13 12.55 -9.34
C VAL A 179 14.21 12.58 -10.55
N HIS A 180 14.32 11.55 -11.38
CA HIS A 180 13.37 11.19 -12.42
C HIS A 180 12.58 9.96 -11.95
N LEU A 181 11.27 10.11 -11.71
CA LEU A 181 10.38 9.01 -11.33
C LEU A 181 9.55 8.58 -12.55
N ILE A 182 9.85 7.39 -13.08
CA ILE A 182 9.22 6.88 -14.30
C ILE A 182 8.25 5.76 -13.93
N GLU A 183 6.98 5.91 -14.30
CA GLU A 183 5.93 4.91 -14.10
C GLU A 183 5.21 4.62 -15.42
N ALA A 184 5.10 3.33 -15.74
CA ALA A 184 4.50 2.85 -16.97
C ALA A 184 2.98 3.05 -17.02
N THR A 185 2.32 3.17 -15.86
CA THR A 185 0.88 3.36 -15.74
C THR A 185 0.50 4.83 -15.56
N PRO A 186 -0.79 5.20 -15.70
CA PRO A 186 -1.22 6.60 -15.58
C PRO A 186 -1.20 7.13 -14.15
N GLN A 187 -0.78 6.35 -13.15
CA GLN A 187 -0.72 6.81 -11.76
C GLN A 187 0.34 6.07 -10.95
N LEU A 188 0.80 6.73 -9.90
CA LEU A 188 1.52 6.11 -8.79
C LEU A 188 0.54 5.34 -7.90
N MET A 189 1.07 4.44 -7.06
CA MET A 189 0.32 3.75 -6.00
C MET A 189 -0.99 3.14 -6.49
N ARG A 190 -0.90 2.02 -7.22
CA ARG A 190 -2.06 1.35 -7.83
C ARG A 190 -3.18 0.96 -6.84
N SER A 191 -2.88 0.85 -5.55
CA SER A 191 -3.86 0.60 -4.50
C SER A 191 -4.86 1.75 -4.32
N LEU A 192 -4.49 2.98 -4.72
CA LEU A 192 -5.35 4.15 -4.73
C LEU A 192 -6.12 4.28 -6.05
N ASP A 193 -7.24 4.98 -6.01
CA ASP A 193 -7.93 5.44 -7.22
C ASP A 193 -7.27 6.70 -7.81
N PRO A 194 -7.44 6.96 -9.13
CA PRO A 194 -6.70 8.00 -9.83
C PRO A 194 -6.79 9.39 -9.19
N GLU A 195 -7.97 9.81 -8.75
CA GLU A 195 -8.20 11.11 -8.13
C GLU A 195 -7.56 11.24 -6.74
N MET A 196 -7.32 10.11 -6.06
CA MET A 196 -6.58 10.07 -4.80
C MET A 196 -5.06 10.06 -5.06
N ALA A 197 -4.60 9.37 -6.10
CA ALA A 197 -3.20 9.35 -6.49
C ALA A 197 -2.70 10.72 -7.00
N GLU A 198 -3.58 11.54 -7.59
CA GLU A 198 -3.18 12.86 -8.08
C GLU A 198 -2.67 13.80 -6.97
N PHE A 199 -3.15 13.66 -5.73
CA PHE A 199 -2.56 14.37 -4.58
C PHE A 199 -1.06 14.06 -4.42
N ILE A 200 -0.67 12.81 -4.64
CA ILE A 200 0.72 12.37 -4.60
C ILE A 200 1.48 12.93 -5.80
N HIS A 201 0.88 12.89 -6.99
CA HIS A 201 1.52 13.40 -8.21
C HIS A 201 1.86 14.89 -8.07
N GLN A 202 0.91 15.69 -7.57
CA GLN A 202 1.12 17.11 -7.32
C GLN A 202 2.22 17.35 -6.29
N HIS A 203 2.16 16.65 -5.16
CA HIS A 203 3.17 16.78 -4.11
C HIS A 203 4.58 16.46 -4.62
N ILE A 204 4.73 15.40 -5.43
CA ILE A 204 6.02 15.04 -6.03
C ILE A 204 6.52 16.13 -7.00
N ARG A 205 5.64 16.68 -7.85
CA ARG A 205 6.01 17.77 -8.77
C ARG A 205 6.35 19.06 -8.02
N GLU A 206 5.64 19.39 -6.94
CA GLU A 206 5.95 20.53 -6.07
C GLU A 206 7.32 20.40 -5.40
N LYS A 207 7.77 19.16 -5.12
CA LYS A 207 9.12 18.85 -4.65
C LYS A 207 10.17 18.83 -5.78
N GLN A 208 9.79 19.23 -7.00
CA GLN A 208 10.67 19.31 -8.18
C GLN A 208 11.24 17.96 -8.63
N ILE A 209 10.55 16.86 -8.33
CA ILE A 209 10.86 15.54 -8.90
C ILE A 209 10.21 15.46 -10.28
N ASP A 210 10.98 15.03 -11.30
CA ASP A 210 10.49 14.84 -12.67
C ASP A 210 9.66 13.55 -12.73
N LEU A 211 8.35 13.68 -12.51
CA LEU A 211 7.38 12.60 -12.58
C LEU A 211 6.90 12.37 -14.01
N ARG A 212 7.13 11.17 -14.53
CA ARG A 212 6.70 10.74 -15.87
C ARG A 212 5.78 9.52 -15.77
N LEU A 213 4.49 9.76 -15.95
CA LEU A 213 3.44 8.75 -16.00
C LEU A 213 3.22 8.30 -17.46
N ASN A 214 2.65 7.11 -17.65
CA ASN A 214 2.47 6.49 -18.98
C ASN A 214 3.78 6.42 -19.79
N GLU A 215 4.92 6.29 -19.12
CA GLU A 215 6.23 6.30 -19.76
C GLU A 215 7.01 5.04 -19.36
N THR A 216 7.59 4.38 -20.34
CA THR A 216 8.39 3.16 -20.13
C THR A 216 9.86 3.43 -20.39
N VAL A 217 10.75 2.66 -19.77
CA VAL A 217 12.18 2.67 -20.10
C VAL A 217 12.48 1.50 -21.02
N THR A 218 12.95 1.77 -22.23
CA THR A 218 13.20 0.77 -23.27
C THR A 218 14.64 0.30 -23.31
N ALA A 219 15.60 1.12 -22.89
CA ALA A 219 17.00 0.74 -22.76
C ALA A 219 17.75 1.64 -21.76
N LEU A 220 18.78 1.09 -21.14
CA LEU A 220 19.77 1.83 -20.36
C LEU A 220 21.08 1.86 -21.15
N GLN A 221 21.59 3.06 -21.45
CA GLN A 221 22.78 3.22 -22.29
C GLN A 221 23.96 3.79 -21.51
N GLY A 222 25.14 3.24 -21.80
CA GLY A 222 26.39 3.61 -21.15
C GLY A 222 27.51 2.63 -21.48
N ASN A 223 28.69 2.87 -20.91
CA ASN A 223 29.85 1.99 -21.04
C ASN A 223 30.24 1.47 -19.64
N GLY A 224 29.78 0.27 -19.29
CA GLY A 224 29.91 -0.34 -17.97
C GLY A 224 29.06 0.30 -16.86
N ARG A 225 28.63 1.56 -17.04
CA ARG A 225 27.67 2.29 -16.19
C ARG A 225 26.72 3.10 -17.06
N VAL A 226 25.46 3.12 -16.66
CA VAL A 226 24.41 3.92 -17.30
C VAL A 226 24.77 5.40 -17.20
N LYS A 227 24.54 6.11 -18.30
CA LYS A 227 24.61 7.56 -18.41
C LYS A 227 23.29 8.19 -18.84
N ARG A 228 22.44 7.41 -19.52
CA ARG A 228 21.14 7.87 -20.01
C ARG A 228 20.13 6.72 -20.06
N LEU A 229 18.87 7.06 -19.81
CA LEU A 229 17.71 6.21 -20.05
C LEU A 229 17.14 6.54 -21.41
N ILE A 230 16.74 5.52 -22.17
CA ILE A 230 15.93 5.69 -23.39
C ILE A 230 14.48 5.37 -23.01
N LEU A 231 13.58 6.30 -23.31
CA LEU A 231 12.17 6.18 -22.98
C LEU A 231 11.36 5.58 -24.14
N GLY A 232 10.15 5.11 -23.83
CA GLY A 232 9.19 4.61 -24.82
C GLY A 232 8.77 5.70 -25.81
N SER A 233 8.71 6.95 -25.35
CA SER A 233 8.46 8.12 -26.20
C SER A 233 9.61 8.47 -27.16
N GLY A 234 10.75 7.79 -27.09
CA GLY A 234 11.95 8.08 -27.90
C GLY A 234 12.84 9.19 -27.37
N LYS A 235 12.42 9.88 -26.28
CA LYS A 235 13.27 10.83 -25.55
C LYS A 235 14.32 10.09 -24.73
N ASP A 236 15.42 10.77 -24.42
CA ASP A 236 16.41 10.31 -23.45
C ASP A 236 16.51 11.24 -22.23
N ILE A 237 16.97 10.69 -21.11
CA ILE A 237 17.14 11.42 -19.84
C ILE A 237 18.50 11.05 -19.25
N PRO A 238 19.33 12.01 -18.79
CA PRO A 238 20.54 11.70 -18.05
C PRO A 238 20.22 11.03 -16.72
N ALA A 239 20.95 9.96 -16.40
CA ALA A 239 20.98 9.38 -15.06
C ALA A 239 22.27 8.62 -14.83
N ASP A 240 22.82 8.74 -13.63
CA ASP A 240 24.03 8.06 -13.18
C ASP A 240 23.82 7.20 -11.93
N LEU A 241 22.58 7.11 -11.45
CA LEU A 241 22.10 6.11 -10.48
C LEU A 241 20.69 5.64 -10.89
N ILE A 242 20.46 4.32 -11.01
CA ILE A 242 19.16 3.76 -11.37
C ILE A 242 18.68 2.84 -10.24
N VAL A 243 17.44 3.00 -9.81
CA VAL A 243 16.77 2.09 -8.87
C VAL A 243 15.55 1.46 -9.54
N LEU A 244 15.50 0.14 -9.56
CA LEU A 244 14.38 -0.63 -10.09
C LEU A 244 13.36 -0.92 -8.96
N GLY A 245 12.25 -0.20 -8.97
CA GLY A 245 11.12 -0.31 -8.02
C GLY A 245 9.85 -0.89 -8.67
N ILE A 246 9.99 -1.78 -9.66
CA ILE A 246 8.90 -2.29 -10.50
C ILE A 246 8.10 -3.47 -9.90
N GLY A 247 8.19 -3.67 -8.58
CA GLY A 247 7.53 -4.76 -7.87
C GLY A 247 8.38 -6.03 -7.75
N VAL A 248 7.75 -7.08 -7.23
CA VAL A 248 8.40 -8.34 -6.86
C VAL A 248 7.63 -9.54 -7.42
N LYS A 249 8.31 -10.68 -7.54
CA LYS A 249 7.73 -11.98 -7.92
C LYS A 249 7.96 -13.01 -6.81
N PRO A 250 6.96 -13.83 -6.46
CA PRO A 250 7.12 -14.90 -5.46
C PRO A 250 8.33 -15.78 -5.74
N GLU A 251 9.09 -16.11 -4.69
CA GLU A 251 10.22 -17.04 -4.78
C GLU A 251 9.72 -18.49 -4.66
N SER A 252 9.17 -19.02 -5.75
CA SER A 252 8.49 -20.33 -5.78
C SER A 252 9.26 -21.44 -6.51
N LEU A 253 10.53 -21.21 -6.88
CA LEU A 253 11.34 -22.19 -7.62
C LEU A 253 11.45 -23.52 -6.88
N LEU A 254 11.86 -23.48 -5.60
CA LEU A 254 11.98 -24.69 -4.77
C LEU A 254 10.68 -25.46 -4.68
N ALA A 255 9.56 -24.76 -4.47
CA ALA A 255 8.24 -25.37 -4.39
C ALA A 255 7.83 -26.03 -5.72
N ARG A 256 8.05 -25.34 -6.84
CA ARG A 256 7.75 -25.87 -8.19
C ARG A 256 8.57 -27.10 -8.51
N GLU A 257 9.89 -27.07 -8.26
CA GLU A 257 10.78 -28.21 -8.50
C GLU A 257 10.49 -29.40 -7.58
N ALA A 258 9.94 -29.13 -6.39
CA ALA A 258 9.45 -30.15 -5.45
C ALA A 258 8.07 -30.74 -5.84
N GLY A 259 7.44 -30.25 -6.91
CA GLY A 259 6.12 -30.68 -7.37
C GLY A 259 4.94 -30.11 -6.56
N LEU A 260 5.14 -29.04 -5.81
CA LEU A 260 4.06 -28.37 -5.08
C LEU A 260 3.20 -27.52 -6.02
N ALA A 261 1.92 -27.38 -5.68
CA ALA A 261 0.97 -26.61 -6.48
C ALA A 261 1.31 -25.10 -6.48
N ILE A 262 1.38 -24.51 -7.69
CA ILE A 262 1.69 -23.10 -7.92
C ILE A 262 0.51 -22.44 -8.63
N GLY A 263 0.09 -21.27 -8.13
CA GLY A 263 -1.00 -20.49 -8.71
C GLY A 263 -0.58 -19.77 -10.00
N ALA A 264 -1.55 -19.27 -10.75
CA ALA A 264 -1.29 -18.60 -12.03
C ALA A 264 -0.39 -17.35 -11.88
N GLY A 265 -0.45 -16.67 -10.73
CA GLY A 265 0.44 -15.55 -10.39
C GLY A 265 1.86 -15.94 -9.97
N GLY A 266 2.17 -17.24 -9.90
CA GLY A 266 3.46 -17.78 -9.49
C GLY A 266 3.64 -17.98 -7.98
N GLY A 267 2.63 -17.67 -7.16
CA GLY A 267 2.65 -17.94 -5.72
C GLY A 267 2.40 -19.41 -5.39
N ILE A 268 2.96 -19.89 -4.28
CA ILE A 268 2.72 -21.23 -3.74
C ILE A 268 1.26 -21.29 -3.26
N ILE A 269 0.49 -22.27 -3.73
CA ILE A 269 -0.89 -22.48 -3.29
C ILE A 269 -0.87 -23.10 -1.89
N VAL A 270 -1.64 -22.52 -1.00
CA VAL A 270 -1.85 -23.01 0.36
C VAL A 270 -3.33 -23.04 0.71
N ASP A 271 -3.70 -23.91 1.64
CA ASP A 271 -5.03 -23.91 2.25
C ASP A 271 -5.17 -22.83 3.34
N GLU A 272 -6.34 -22.77 4.00
CA GLU A 272 -6.60 -21.82 5.08
C GLU A 272 -5.71 -22.03 6.32
N TYR A 273 -5.06 -23.18 6.45
CA TYR A 273 -4.08 -23.47 7.51
C TYR A 273 -2.64 -23.26 7.06
N LEU A 274 -2.44 -22.68 5.87
CA LEU A 274 -1.16 -22.39 5.24
C LEU A 274 -0.34 -23.65 4.88
N ARG A 275 -1.01 -24.79 4.69
CA ARG A 275 -0.42 -26.04 4.19
C ARG A 275 -0.40 -26.03 2.67
N THR A 276 0.69 -26.51 2.09
CA THR A 276 0.82 -26.68 0.64
C THR A 276 0.09 -27.96 0.18
N SER A 277 0.22 -28.34 -1.09
CA SER A 277 -0.27 -29.62 -1.60
C SER A 277 0.38 -30.86 -0.96
N ASP A 278 1.54 -30.69 -0.29
CA ASP A 278 2.10 -31.72 0.60
C ASP A 278 1.72 -31.40 2.05
N PRO A 279 1.05 -32.33 2.78
CA PRO A 279 0.58 -32.08 4.15
C PRO A 279 1.71 -31.90 5.18
N SER A 280 2.95 -32.25 4.85
CA SER A 280 4.13 -32.05 5.70
C SER A 280 4.82 -30.71 5.43
N ILE A 281 4.34 -29.92 4.47
CA ILE A 281 4.98 -28.67 4.04
C ILE A 281 3.99 -27.51 4.16
N TYR A 282 4.39 -26.48 4.91
CA TYR A 282 3.69 -25.20 5.01
C TYR A 282 4.41 -24.13 4.20
N ALA A 283 3.70 -23.07 3.81
CA ALA A 283 4.31 -21.91 3.18
C ALA A 283 3.68 -20.59 3.66
N ALA A 284 4.47 -19.51 3.71
CA ALA A 284 4.02 -18.19 4.14
C ALA A 284 4.85 -17.05 3.52
N GLY A 285 4.38 -15.83 3.79
CA GLY A 285 4.97 -14.57 3.36
C GLY A 285 4.70 -14.28 1.89
N ASP A 286 5.57 -13.47 1.29
CA ASP A 286 5.41 -12.97 -0.08
C ASP A 286 5.47 -14.09 -1.15
N ALA A 287 5.82 -15.32 -0.75
CA ALA A 287 5.90 -16.49 -1.62
C ALA A 287 4.55 -17.16 -1.89
N VAL A 288 3.52 -16.91 -1.05
CA VAL A 288 2.23 -17.61 -1.14
C VAL A 288 1.15 -16.79 -1.85
N GLN A 289 0.24 -17.52 -2.49
CA GLN A 289 -1.05 -16.99 -2.91
C GLN A 289 -2.04 -17.11 -1.76
N VAL A 290 -2.79 -16.04 -1.48
CA VAL A 290 -3.76 -15.97 -0.38
C VAL A 290 -5.10 -15.43 -0.85
N LYS A 291 -6.13 -15.53 -0.02
CA LYS A 291 -7.45 -14.96 -0.29
C LYS A 291 -7.53 -13.48 0.04
N ASP A 292 -8.13 -12.70 -0.84
CA ASP A 292 -8.59 -11.36 -0.51
C ASP A 292 -9.76 -11.43 0.49
N PHE A 293 -9.69 -10.61 1.54
CA PHE A 293 -10.67 -10.63 2.63
C PHE A 293 -12.10 -10.26 2.19
N ILE A 294 -12.25 -9.49 1.10
CA ILE A 294 -13.53 -8.93 0.66
C ILE A 294 -14.11 -9.77 -0.47
N THR A 295 -13.29 -10.21 -1.41
CA THR A 295 -13.75 -10.88 -2.63
C THR A 295 -13.52 -12.38 -2.63
N ASP A 296 -12.73 -12.91 -1.70
CA ASP A 296 -12.30 -14.32 -1.64
C ASP A 296 -11.56 -14.80 -2.91
N GLU A 297 -11.14 -13.85 -3.74
CA GLU A 297 -10.29 -14.12 -4.89
C GLU A 297 -8.85 -14.36 -4.47
N ASP A 298 -8.17 -15.17 -5.27
CA ASP A 298 -6.75 -15.40 -5.11
C ASP A 298 -5.95 -14.13 -5.42
N THR A 299 -5.03 -13.78 -4.52
CA THR A 299 -4.18 -12.59 -4.65
C THR A 299 -2.77 -12.83 -4.11
N LEU A 300 -1.82 -12.02 -4.59
CA LEU A 300 -0.47 -11.91 -4.07
C LEU A 300 -0.35 -10.58 -3.32
N LEU A 301 0.12 -10.61 -2.07
CA LEU A 301 0.27 -9.41 -1.27
C LEU A 301 1.59 -9.45 -0.48
N PRO A 302 2.67 -8.85 -1.01
CA PRO A 302 3.98 -8.86 -0.38
C PRO A 302 4.08 -7.80 0.73
N LEU A 303 3.49 -8.07 1.89
CA LEU A 303 3.50 -7.15 3.05
C LEU A 303 3.94 -7.87 4.33
N ALA A 304 4.75 -7.16 5.13
CA ALA A 304 5.36 -7.70 6.34
C ALA A 304 4.35 -8.10 7.44
N GLY A 305 3.26 -7.34 7.60
CA GLY A 305 2.21 -7.64 8.59
C GLY A 305 1.57 -9.01 8.36
N PRO A 306 1.00 -9.26 7.16
CA PRO A 306 0.54 -10.58 6.74
C PRO A 306 1.58 -11.69 6.94
N ALA A 307 2.82 -11.49 6.48
CA ALA A 307 3.89 -12.49 6.61
C ALA A 307 4.15 -12.90 8.08
N ASN A 308 4.28 -11.92 8.99
CA ASN A 308 4.48 -12.20 10.41
C ASN A 308 3.31 -12.97 11.03
N ARG A 309 2.07 -12.59 10.67
CA ARG A 309 0.84 -13.26 11.14
C ARG A 309 0.75 -14.70 10.63
N GLN A 310 1.08 -14.93 9.35
CA GLN A 310 1.10 -16.25 8.74
C GLN A 310 2.13 -17.16 9.42
N GLY A 311 3.34 -16.66 9.70
CA GLY A 311 4.33 -17.41 10.48
C GLY A 311 3.83 -17.83 11.86
N TRP A 312 3.13 -16.93 12.57
CA TRP A 312 2.49 -17.26 13.84
C TRP A 312 1.41 -18.34 13.69
N ILE A 313 0.58 -18.28 12.64
CA ILE A 313 -0.46 -19.29 12.35
C ILE A 313 0.16 -20.66 12.11
N ILE A 314 1.17 -20.76 11.24
CA ILE A 314 1.87 -22.02 10.93
C ILE A 314 2.40 -22.67 12.20
N ALA A 315 3.06 -21.90 13.07
CA ALA A 315 3.59 -22.43 14.33
C ALA A 315 2.50 -23.00 15.25
N ASN A 316 1.31 -22.39 15.31
CA ASN A 316 0.19 -22.95 16.06
C ASN A 316 -0.34 -24.24 15.40
N ASN A 317 -0.45 -24.26 14.07
CA ASN A 317 -0.90 -25.43 13.32
C ASN A 317 0.04 -26.64 13.50
N ILE A 318 1.36 -26.42 13.46
CA ILE A 318 2.38 -27.45 13.72
C ILE A 318 2.28 -28.00 15.16
N ALA A 319 1.97 -27.13 16.13
CA ALA A 319 1.79 -27.48 17.53
C ALA A 319 0.40 -28.09 17.84
N GLY A 320 -0.40 -28.45 16.82
CA GLY A 320 -1.71 -29.05 16.99
C GLY A 320 -2.80 -28.09 17.50
N ARG A 321 -2.61 -26.78 17.31
CA ARG A 321 -3.56 -25.73 17.67
C ARG A 321 -4.08 -25.07 16.38
N PRO A 322 -5.10 -25.64 15.72
CA PRO A 322 -5.52 -25.19 14.40
C PRO A 322 -6.02 -23.73 14.44
N VAL A 323 -5.44 -22.90 13.59
CA VAL A 323 -5.83 -21.52 13.33
C VAL A 323 -5.92 -21.33 11.83
N ALA A 324 -7.10 -20.94 11.36
CA ALA A 324 -7.32 -20.58 9.96
C ALA A 324 -6.89 -19.13 9.68
N TYR A 325 -6.28 -18.92 8.53
CA TYR A 325 -5.98 -17.61 7.98
C TYR A 325 -7.21 -17.03 7.31
N LYS A 326 -7.60 -15.82 7.70
CA LYS A 326 -8.82 -15.16 7.22
C LYS A 326 -8.61 -14.33 5.94
N GLY A 327 -7.50 -14.54 5.23
CA GLY A 327 -7.14 -13.73 4.07
C GLY A 327 -6.52 -12.37 4.42
N VAL A 328 -6.41 -11.51 3.41
CA VAL A 328 -5.74 -10.20 3.46
C VAL A 328 -6.65 -9.05 3.06
N GLN A 329 -6.57 -7.96 3.81
CA GLN A 329 -7.29 -6.71 3.50
C GLN A 329 -6.45 -5.72 2.68
N SER A 330 -5.18 -6.03 2.41
CA SER A 330 -4.27 -5.13 1.68
C SER A 330 -4.06 -3.76 2.34
N THR A 331 -4.19 -3.69 3.67
CA THR A 331 -3.89 -2.47 4.44
C THR A 331 -2.42 -2.09 4.27
N SER A 332 -2.18 -0.86 3.84
CA SER A 332 -0.84 -0.35 3.52
C SER A 332 -0.78 1.18 3.67
N ILE A 333 0.43 1.69 3.92
CA ILE A 333 0.72 3.12 4.06
C ILE A 333 2.14 3.41 3.57
N VAL A 334 2.36 4.60 3.03
CA VAL A 334 3.67 5.12 2.63
C VAL A 334 3.80 6.60 2.99
N SER A 335 4.99 7.01 3.43
CA SER A 335 5.37 8.42 3.59
C SER A 335 6.11 8.88 2.34
N ILE A 336 5.79 10.09 1.89
CA ILE A 336 6.29 10.74 0.68
C ILE A 336 6.59 12.20 1.05
N MET A 337 7.79 12.48 1.53
CA MET A 337 8.27 13.85 1.83
C MET A 337 7.29 14.65 2.71
N GLY A 338 6.82 14.03 3.80
CA GLY A 338 5.87 14.62 4.76
C GLY A 338 4.39 14.42 4.44
N MET A 339 4.04 13.93 3.24
CA MET A 339 2.69 13.47 2.93
C MET A 339 2.58 11.97 3.14
N ASN A 340 1.50 11.50 3.77
CA ASN A 340 1.17 10.10 3.94
C ASN A 340 0.05 9.69 2.99
N ALA A 341 0.20 8.50 2.42
CA ALA A 341 -0.82 7.87 1.59
C ALA A 341 -1.11 6.46 2.07
N ALA A 342 -2.36 6.18 2.40
CA ALA A 342 -2.78 4.91 2.96
C ALA A 342 -4.01 4.33 2.28
N SER A 343 -4.13 3.00 2.29
CA SER A 343 -5.25 2.27 1.72
C SER A 343 -5.55 0.98 2.46
N THR A 344 -6.81 0.55 2.48
CA THR A 344 -7.26 -0.76 2.95
C THR A 344 -8.49 -1.21 2.17
N GLY A 345 -8.68 -2.50 2.00
CA GLY A 345 -9.75 -3.09 1.21
C GLY A 345 -9.55 -2.93 -0.31
N LYS A 346 -10.65 -2.81 -1.04
CA LYS A 346 -10.67 -2.65 -2.51
C LYS A 346 -10.76 -1.18 -2.92
N ASN A 347 -10.20 -0.86 -4.08
CA ASN A 347 -10.40 0.41 -4.77
C ASN A 347 -11.49 0.28 -5.86
N GLU A 348 -11.90 1.40 -6.46
CA GLU A 348 -12.95 1.40 -7.48
C GLU A 348 -12.58 0.57 -8.69
N LYS A 349 -11.33 0.63 -9.15
CA LYS A 349 -10.85 -0.12 -10.32
C LYS A 349 -11.09 -1.62 -10.12
N SER A 350 -10.76 -2.15 -8.95
CA SER A 350 -10.99 -3.56 -8.60
C SER A 350 -12.47 -3.89 -8.46
N LEU A 351 -13.28 -3.03 -7.82
CA LEU A 351 -14.71 -3.29 -7.68
C LEU A 351 -15.41 -3.29 -9.05
N LYS A 352 -15.06 -2.35 -9.93
CA LYS A 352 -15.54 -2.25 -11.32
C LYS A 352 -15.17 -3.51 -12.12
N SER A 353 -13.92 -3.97 -12.07
CA SER A 353 -13.49 -5.16 -12.82
C SER A 353 -14.19 -6.45 -12.37
N LEU A 354 -14.65 -6.50 -11.12
CA LEU A 354 -15.35 -7.64 -10.53
C LEU A 354 -16.87 -7.55 -10.60
N GLY A 355 -17.41 -6.46 -11.16
CA GLY A 355 -18.86 -6.23 -11.21
C GLY A 355 -19.52 -6.09 -9.83
N ILE A 356 -18.77 -5.68 -8.80
CA ILE A 356 -19.29 -5.48 -7.45
C ILE A 356 -19.89 -4.08 -7.37
N SER A 357 -21.18 -3.99 -7.01
CA SER A 357 -21.89 -2.73 -6.79
C SER A 357 -21.31 -1.95 -5.61
N TYR A 358 -21.03 -0.66 -5.81
CA TYR A 358 -20.48 0.21 -4.78
C TYR A 358 -20.93 1.67 -4.95
N ARG A 359 -20.76 2.45 -3.88
CA ARG A 359 -20.78 3.91 -3.86
C ARG A 359 -19.49 4.43 -3.24
N ALA A 360 -19.06 5.61 -3.69
CA ALA A 360 -17.89 6.30 -3.17
C ALA A 360 -18.31 7.57 -2.42
N CYS A 361 -17.62 7.89 -1.34
CA CYS A 361 -17.78 9.14 -0.61
C CYS A 361 -16.42 9.75 -0.29
N HIS A 362 -16.27 11.05 -0.53
CA HIS A 362 -15.05 11.81 -0.22
C HIS A 362 -15.34 12.86 0.84
N VAL A 363 -14.52 12.90 1.88
CA VAL A 363 -14.55 13.93 2.93
C VAL A 363 -13.15 14.51 3.13
N HIS A 364 -13.08 15.80 3.49
CA HIS A 364 -11.80 16.49 3.72
C HIS A 364 -11.72 17.09 5.14
N PRO A 365 -11.71 16.24 6.19
CA PRO A 365 -11.62 16.70 7.55
C PRO A 365 -10.18 17.13 7.90
N TYR A 366 -10.04 17.79 9.04
CA TYR A 366 -8.74 18.09 9.63
C TYR A 366 -8.28 16.93 10.53
N SER A 367 -6.96 16.76 10.67
CA SER A 367 -6.30 15.77 11.54
C SER A 367 -6.79 15.84 12.99
N HIS A 368 -7.01 17.07 13.48
CA HIS A 368 -7.52 17.41 14.79
C HIS A 368 -8.27 18.74 14.78
N ALA A 369 -8.64 19.26 15.94
CA ALA A 369 -9.46 20.45 16.06
C ALA A 369 -8.80 21.66 15.38
N ARG A 370 -9.49 22.30 14.44
CA ARG A 370 -8.93 23.38 13.59
C ARG A 370 -8.41 24.59 14.37
N TYR A 371 -8.95 24.87 15.56
CA TYR A 371 -8.49 25.98 16.40
C TYR A 371 -7.18 25.66 17.13
N TYR A 372 -6.74 24.40 17.15
CA TYR A 372 -5.47 24.00 17.73
C TYR A 372 -4.36 24.05 16.65
N PRO A 373 -3.15 24.54 16.97
CA PRO A 373 -2.07 24.67 16.00
C PRO A 373 -1.71 23.36 15.27
N GLY A 374 -1.24 23.47 14.03
CA GLY A 374 -0.77 22.34 13.24
C GLY A 374 -1.85 21.43 12.66
N ALA A 375 -3.13 21.83 12.71
CA ALA A 375 -4.21 21.04 12.11
C ALA A 375 -4.07 20.97 10.58
N GLU A 376 -3.84 19.77 10.06
CA GLU A 376 -3.66 19.53 8.62
C GLU A 376 -4.91 18.91 8.02
N GLN A 377 -5.23 19.29 6.78
CA GLN A 377 -6.42 18.78 6.11
C GLN A 377 -6.10 17.52 5.30
N MET A 378 -6.77 16.41 5.60
CA MET A 378 -6.66 15.17 4.84
C MET A 378 -7.76 15.04 3.79
N CYS A 379 -7.63 14.06 2.91
CA CYS A 379 -8.66 13.56 2.01
C CYS A 379 -8.92 12.10 2.39
N ILE A 380 -10.15 11.78 2.76
CA ILE A 380 -10.60 10.40 3.01
C ILE A 380 -11.60 10.05 1.92
N LYS A 381 -11.35 8.93 1.26
CA LYS A 381 -12.31 8.25 0.39
C LYS A 381 -12.71 6.94 1.04
N ILE A 382 -14.01 6.67 1.10
CA ILE A 382 -14.54 5.35 1.47
C ILE A 382 -15.41 4.79 0.35
N LEU A 383 -15.35 3.47 0.21
CA LEU A 383 -16.11 2.67 -0.74
C LEU A 383 -17.00 1.72 0.05
N PHE A 384 -18.29 1.70 -0.28
CA PHE A 384 -19.27 0.93 0.47
C PHE A 384 -20.36 0.38 -0.43
N ARG A 385 -20.97 -0.71 0.01
CA ARG A 385 -22.07 -1.38 -0.70
C ARG A 385 -23.35 -0.53 -0.57
N PRO A 386 -24.05 -0.18 -1.67
CA PRO A 386 -25.22 0.71 -1.60
C PRO A 386 -26.42 0.09 -0.90
N GLU A 387 -26.54 -1.24 -0.88
CA GLU A 387 -27.71 -1.93 -0.33
C GLU A 387 -27.77 -1.88 1.21
N ASP A 388 -26.62 -2.01 1.88
CA ASP A 388 -26.55 -2.13 3.34
C ASP A 388 -25.42 -1.33 4.00
N GLY A 389 -24.60 -0.63 3.21
CA GLY A 389 -23.52 0.19 3.71
C GLY A 389 -22.29 -0.58 4.16
N LYS A 390 -22.16 -1.88 3.86
CA LYS A 390 -20.94 -2.63 4.19
C LYS A 390 -19.70 -1.95 3.61
N LEU A 391 -18.68 -1.73 4.44
CA LEU A 391 -17.43 -1.11 4.00
C LEU A 391 -16.65 -2.06 3.07
N LEU A 392 -16.24 -1.55 1.91
CA LEU A 392 -15.50 -2.28 0.88
C LEU A 392 -14.06 -1.79 0.73
N GLY A 393 -13.75 -0.57 1.16
CA GLY A 393 -12.40 -0.04 1.15
C GLY A 393 -12.32 1.39 1.63
N ALA A 394 -11.12 1.83 1.97
CA ALA A 394 -10.82 3.20 2.34
C ALA A 394 -9.44 3.61 1.82
N GLN A 395 -9.31 4.88 1.44
CA GLN A 395 -8.08 5.51 0.98
C GLN A 395 -7.95 6.87 1.67
N ILE A 396 -6.74 7.19 2.14
CA ILE A 396 -6.50 8.41 2.90
C ILE A 396 -5.19 9.05 2.45
N ILE A 397 -5.25 10.33 2.08
CA ILE A 397 -4.07 11.14 1.75
C ILE A 397 -4.06 12.38 2.66
N GLY A 398 -2.92 12.71 3.25
CA GLY A 398 -2.75 13.87 4.12
C GLY A 398 -1.43 13.78 4.88
N GLY A 399 -1.13 14.71 5.78
CA GLY A 399 0.03 14.55 6.67
C GLY A 399 -0.37 13.86 7.97
N GLU A 400 -0.54 14.59 9.06
CA GLU A 400 -0.76 14.01 10.38
C GLU A 400 -2.06 13.18 10.51
N GLY A 401 -1.97 12.02 11.17
CA GLY A 401 -3.10 11.23 11.61
C GLY A 401 -3.74 10.34 10.54
N VAL A 402 -3.14 10.22 9.35
CA VAL A 402 -3.54 9.31 8.28
C VAL A 402 -3.49 7.84 8.73
N ASP A 403 -2.39 7.46 9.38
CA ASP A 403 -2.15 6.16 10.01
C ASP A 403 -3.27 5.76 10.97
N LYS A 404 -3.63 6.66 11.90
CA LYS A 404 -4.72 6.42 12.86
C LYS A 404 -6.04 6.11 12.16
N ARG A 405 -6.39 6.88 11.13
CA ARG A 405 -7.69 6.74 10.46
C ARG A 405 -7.72 5.50 9.59
N ILE A 406 -6.62 5.16 8.91
CA ILE A 406 -6.59 3.93 8.11
C ILE A 406 -6.65 2.69 9.00
N ASP A 407 -6.05 2.71 10.19
CA ASP A 407 -6.12 1.60 11.14
C ASP A 407 -7.54 1.41 11.70
N VAL A 408 -8.25 2.50 12.00
CA VAL A 408 -9.67 2.42 12.40
C VAL A 408 -10.52 1.86 11.24
N MET A 409 -10.30 2.33 10.01
CA MET A 409 -11.03 1.83 8.83
C MET A 409 -10.73 0.35 8.55
N ALA A 410 -9.46 -0.08 8.69
CA ALA A 410 -9.06 -1.46 8.52
C ALA A 410 -9.67 -2.36 9.61
N THR A 411 -9.75 -1.87 10.85
CA THR A 411 -10.42 -2.56 11.95
C THR A 411 -11.91 -2.71 11.70
N ALA A 412 -12.58 -1.63 11.29
CA ALA A 412 -13.99 -1.64 10.94
C ALA A 412 -14.29 -2.61 9.79
N LEU A 413 -13.46 -2.58 8.74
CA LEU A 413 -13.57 -3.49 7.60
C LEU A 413 -13.40 -4.96 8.05
N HIS A 414 -12.43 -5.24 8.92
CA HIS A 414 -12.20 -6.60 9.44
C HIS A 414 -13.38 -7.10 10.29
N ALA A 415 -13.97 -6.21 11.08
CA ALA A 415 -15.14 -6.50 11.91
C ALA A 415 -16.45 -6.62 11.10
N GLY A 416 -16.41 -6.37 9.78
CA GLY A 416 -17.60 -6.41 8.93
C GLY A 416 -18.56 -5.24 9.15
N MET A 417 -18.06 -4.13 9.71
CA MET A 417 -18.86 -2.94 10.00
C MET A 417 -19.37 -2.26 8.72
N THR A 418 -20.50 -1.58 8.88
CA THR A 418 -21.14 -0.73 7.88
C THR A 418 -20.78 0.74 8.10
N VAL A 419 -21.12 1.59 7.13
CA VAL A 419 -20.96 3.05 7.28
C VAL A 419 -21.82 3.64 8.40
N PHE A 420 -22.89 2.95 8.83
CA PHE A 420 -23.71 3.36 9.97
C PHE A 420 -22.97 3.13 11.28
N ASP A 421 -22.27 2.00 11.40
CA ASP A 421 -21.46 1.72 12.60
C ASP A 421 -20.30 2.72 12.75
N LEU A 422 -19.77 3.26 11.64
CA LEU A 422 -18.77 4.33 11.69
C LEU A 422 -19.30 5.61 12.35
N GLN A 423 -20.61 5.87 12.32
CA GLN A 423 -21.22 7.04 12.96
C GLN A 423 -21.17 6.94 14.49
N GLU A 424 -21.24 5.72 15.01
CA GLU A 424 -21.36 5.38 16.43
C GLU A 424 -19.99 5.14 17.11
N LEU A 425 -18.90 5.10 16.34
CA LEU A 425 -17.55 4.92 16.90
C LEU A 425 -17.19 6.03 17.88
N GLU A 426 -17.06 5.69 19.16
CA GLU A 426 -16.55 6.56 20.22
C GLU A 426 -15.01 6.55 20.21
N LEU A 427 -14.41 7.55 19.55
CA LEU A 427 -12.96 7.67 19.41
C LEU A 427 -12.40 8.73 20.36
N ALA A 428 -11.14 8.54 20.78
CA ALA A 428 -10.48 9.44 21.71
C ALA A 428 -10.39 10.89 21.18
N TYR A 429 -10.91 11.84 21.97
CA TYR A 429 -10.91 13.25 21.62
C TYR A 429 -10.28 14.13 22.70
N ALA A 430 -9.25 14.87 22.28
CA ALA A 430 -8.87 16.16 22.82
C ALA A 430 -8.35 17.02 21.66
N PRO A 431 -8.27 18.36 21.79
CA PRO A 431 -7.93 19.26 20.69
C PRO A 431 -6.65 18.91 19.90
N PRO A 432 -5.55 18.41 20.52
CA PRO A 432 -4.34 18.04 19.80
C PRO A 432 -4.46 16.76 18.96
N PHE A 433 -5.48 15.93 19.18
CA PHE A 433 -5.52 14.56 18.63
C PHE A 433 -6.68 14.31 17.68
N SER A 434 -7.83 14.94 17.90
CA SER A 434 -9.00 14.76 17.05
C SER A 434 -9.94 15.98 17.13
N SER A 435 -11.14 15.82 16.58
CA SER A 435 -12.29 16.69 16.73
C SER A 435 -13.41 15.94 17.47
N ALA A 436 -14.40 16.67 18.00
CA ALA A 436 -15.55 16.05 18.68
C ALA A 436 -16.29 15.00 17.83
N LYS A 437 -16.20 15.12 16.50
CA LYS A 437 -16.51 14.06 15.55
C LYS A 437 -15.23 13.77 14.78
N ASP A 438 -14.70 12.56 14.90
CA ASP A 438 -13.48 12.18 14.21
C ASP A 438 -13.71 12.18 12.68
N PRO A 439 -12.68 12.44 11.87
CA PRO A 439 -12.65 12.11 10.45
C PRO A 439 -13.36 10.82 10.04
N VAL A 440 -13.23 9.72 10.81
CA VAL A 440 -13.94 8.45 10.55
C VAL A 440 -15.45 8.62 10.71
N ASN A 441 -15.91 9.24 11.80
CA ASN A 441 -17.33 9.49 12.00
C ASN A 441 -17.88 10.37 10.87
N MET A 442 -17.13 11.40 10.47
CA MET A 442 -17.53 12.30 9.39
C MET A 442 -17.70 11.57 8.04
N ALA A 443 -16.81 10.61 7.74
CA ALA A 443 -16.97 9.74 6.57
C ALA A 443 -18.24 8.86 6.70
N GLY A 444 -18.48 8.27 7.87
CA GLY A 444 -19.71 7.52 8.18
C GLY A 444 -20.99 8.33 7.97
N TYR A 445 -21.07 9.55 8.53
CA TYR A 445 -22.21 10.45 8.34
C TYR A 445 -22.43 10.81 6.88
N ALA A 446 -21.35 11.09 6.14
CA ALA A 446 -21.46 11.46 4.73
C ALA A 446 -21.97 10.28 3.89
N ALA A 447 -21.47 9.06 4.10
CA ALA A 447 -21.92 7.87 3.39
C ALA A 447 -23.34 7.42 3.79
N ALA A 448 -23.69 7.46 5.08
CA ALA A 448 -25.03 7.13 5.55
C ALA A 448 -26.09 8.04 4.92
N ASN A 449 -25.80 9.33 4.74
CA ASN A 449 -26.70 10.26 4.06
C ASN A 449 -26.93 9.91 2.58
N ILE A 450 -25.95 9.28 1.91
CA ILE A 450 -26.10 8.81 0.53
C ILE A 450 -27.05 7.61 0.50
N ILE A 451 -26.86 6.62 1.39
CA ILE A 451 -27.69 5.41 1.45
C ILE A 451 -29.13 5.74 1.83
N GLN A 452 -29.31 6.60 2.83
CA GLN A 452 -30.63 7.06 3.29
C GLN A 452 -31.30 8.01 2.29
N LYS A 453 -30.64 8.32 1.16
CA LYS A 453 -31.11 9.27 0.15
C LYS A 453 -31.40 10.65 0.75
N ASN A 454 -30.69 11.06 1.79
CA ASN A 454 -30.74 12.44 2.29
C ASN A 454 -30.00 13.40 1.36
N VAL A 455 -29.05 12.88 0.58
CA VAL A 455 -28.33 13.60 -0.46
C VAL A 455 -28.15 12.69 -1.67
N ASP A 456 -28.40 13.24 -2.86
CA ASP A 456 -28.00 12.63 -4.11
C ASP A 456 -26.62 13.16 -4.48
N VAL A 457 -25.74 12.32 -5.00
CA VAL A 457 -24.33 12.66 -5.24
C VAL A 457 -24.02 12.58 -6.72
N ALA A 458 -23.20 13.53 -7.19
CA ALA A 458 -22.53 13.49 -8.47
C ALA A 458 -21.01 13.46 -8.26
N TYR A 459 -20.29 12.93 -9.24
CA TYR A 459 -18.82 12.88 -9.24
C TYR A 459 -18.26 13.79 -10.34
N TRP A 460 -17.00 14.22 -10.19
CA TRP A 460 -16.42 15.25 -11.06
C TRP A 460 -16.30 14.83 -12.54
N ASP A 461 -16.17 13.53 -12.80
CA ASP A 461 -16.20 12.94 -14.14
C ASP A 461 -17.58 13.03 -14.81
N GLU A 462 -18.66 13.23 -14.06
CA GLU A 462 -20.03 13.37 -14.57
C GLU A 462 -20.43 14.84 -14.80
N VAL A 463 -19.73 15.79 -14.16
CA VAL A 463 -20.17 17.20 -14.09
C VAL A 463 -20.15 17.88 -15.45
N THR A 464 -19.10 17.70 -16.25
CA THR A 464 -18.94 18.37 -17.55
C THR A 464 -20.08 18.00 -18.51
N ASP A 465 -20.40 16.71 -18.59
CA ASP A 465 -21.48 16.21 -19.45
C ASP A 465 -22.85 16.65 -18.93
N ALA A 466 -23.06 16.63 -17.61
CA ALA A 466 -24.30 17.09 -17.02
C ALA A 466 -24.55 18.59 -17.27
N VAL A 467 -23.52 19.44 -17.11
CA VAL A 467 -23.63 20.89 -17.40
C VAL A 467 -23.88 21.13 -18.88
N SER A 468 -23.18 20.42 -19.77
CA SER A 468 -23.42 20.49 -21.22
C SER A 468 -24.83 20.02 -21.61
N GLY A 469 -25.38 19.05 -20.89
CA GLY A 469 -26.77 18.59 -20.98
C GLY A 469 -27.80 19.51 -20.33
N GLY A 470 -27.39 20.66 -19.80
CA GLY A 470 -28.29 21.68 -19.24
C GLY A 470 -28.43 21.66 -17.73
N ALA A 471 -27.63 20.91 -16.97
CA ALA A 471 -27.59 21.07 -15.51
C ALA A 471 -27.09 22.47 -15.11
N PHE A 472 -27.55 22.97 -13.96
CA PHE A 472 -27.14 24.28 -13.42
C PHE A 472 -26.12 24.06 -12.29
N LEU A 473 -24.87 24.49 -12.52
CA LEU A 473 -23.77 24.29 -11.58
C LEU A 473 -23.64 25.47 -10.62
N ILE A 474 -23.74 25.22 -9.32
CA ILE A 474 -23.62 26.22 -8.26
C ILE A 474 -22.30 26.02 -7.52
N ASP A 475 -21.54 27.10 -7.40
CA ASP A 475 -20.44 27.22 -6.44
C ASP A 475 -20.95 27.85 -5.15
N ALA A 476 -21.05 27.05 -4.08
CA ALA A 476 -21.54 27.48 -2.78
C ALA A 476 -20.44 28.05 -1.86
N ARG A 477 -19.22 28.27 -2.36
CA ARG A 477 -18.15 28.94 -1.61
C ARG A 477 -18.42 30.44 -1.45
N SER A 478 -17.65 31.09 -0.57
CA SER A 478 -17.67 32.55 -0.47
C SER A 478 -17.19 33.18 -1.78
N ARG A 479 -17.58 34.44 -2.01
CA ARG A 479 -17.17 35.20 -3.19
C ARG A 479 -15.64 35.33 -3.29
N ALA A 480 -14.95 35.44 -2.16
CA ALA A 480 -13.50 35.51 -2.11
C ALA A 480 -12.85 34.21 -2.59
N GLU A 481 -13.31 33.06 -2.09
CA GLU A 481 -12.82 31.75 -2.57
C GLU A 481 -13.13 31.50 -4.05
N ALA A 482 -14.27 32.02 -4.55
CA ALA A 482 -14.66 31.90 -5.95
C ALA A 482 -13.80 32.79 -6.86
N ALA A 483 -13.30 33.92 -6.36
CA ALA A 483 -12.40 34.80 -7.11
C ALA A 483 -11.06 34.12 -7.45
N ASP A 484 -10.62 33.15 -6.63
CA ASP A 484 -9.40 32.34 -6.87
C ASP A 484 -9.61 31.21 -7.91
N GLY A 485 -10.73 31.24 -8.63
CA GLY A 485 -11.07 30.30 -9.69
C GLY A 485 -12.26 29.42 -9.34
N MET A 486 -13.06 29.07 -10.34
CA MET A 486 -14.27 28.25 -10.26
C MET A 486 -14.24 27.12 -11.27
N ALA A 487 -15.07 26.10 -11.07
CA ALA A 487 -15.31 25.12 -12.13
C ALA A 487 -15.98 25.80 -13.33
N PRO A 488 -15.61 25.46 -14.58
CA PRO A 488 -16.21 26.04 -15.78
C PRO A 488 -17.74 25.96 -15.76
N GLY A 489 -18.41 27.06 -16.09
CA GLY A 489 -19.87 27.13 -16.12
C GLY A 489 -20.55 27.24 -14.75
N ALA A 490 -19.81 27.31 -13.64
CA ALA A 490 -20.38 27.48 -12.32
C ALA A 490 -20.90 28.91 -12.08
N TYR A 491 -21.99 29.03 -11.33
CA TYR A 491 -22.55 30.28 -10.85
C TYR A 491 -22.38 30.38 -9.33
N ASN A 492 -21.75 31.45 -8.83
CA ASN A 492 -21.45 31.57 -7.40
C ASN A 492 -22.66 32.09 -6.61
N ILE A 493 -23.18 31.25 -5.73
CA ILE A 493 -24.18 31.61 -4.72
C ILE A 493 -23.69 31.07 -3.39
N PRO A 494 -23.03 31.90 -2.56
CA PRO A 494 -22.54 31.48 -1.25
C PRO A 494 -23.64 30.81 -0.43
N VAL A 495 -23.32 29.72 0.28
CA VAL A 495 -24.32 28.91 1.01
C VAL A 495 -25.21 29.72 1.96
N ASP A 496 -24.65 30.79 2.55
CA ASP A 496 -25.36 31.66 3.49
C ASP A 496 -26.40 32.57 2.79
N GLU A 497 -26.21 32.83 1.48
CA GLU A 497 -27.09 33.65 0.64
C GLU A 497 -28.13 32.81 -0.13
N ILE A 498 -27.98 31.48 -0.22
CA ILE A 498 -28.86 30.63 -1.05
C ILE A 498 -30.35 30.81 -0.73
N ARG A 499 -30.70 30.96 0.57
CA ARG A 499 -32.11 31.08 0.99
C ARG A 499 -32.77 32.36 0.47
N SER A 500 -32.04 33.47 0.42
CA SER A 500 -32.56 34.76 -0.07
C SER A 500 -32.48 34.89 -1.58
N ARG A 501 -31.68 34.05 -2.25
CA ARG A 501 -31.42 34.09 -3.70
C ARG A 501 -32.03 32.90 -4.47
N LEU A 502 -33.04 32.23 -3.91
CA LEU A 502 -33.69 31.07 -4.56
C LEU A 502 -34.26 31.39 -5.94
N THR A 503 -34.72 32.63 -6.16
CA THR A 503 -35.28 33.08 -7.44
C THR A 503 -34.27 33.09 -8.59
N GLU A 504 -32.96 33.06 -8.28
CA GLU A 504 -31.90 32.99 -9.28
C GLU A 504 -31.62 31.55 -9.74
N ILE A 505 -32.15 30.55 -9.02
CA ILE A 505 -31.90 29.14 -9.27
C ILE A 505 -33.07 28.57 -10.09
N PRO A 506 -32.82 28.04 -11.31
CA PRO A 506 -33.85 27.52 -12.18
C PRO A 506 -34.48 26.23 -11.61
N ALA A 507 -35.80 26.22 -11.39
CA ALA A 507 -36.50 25.09 -10.80
C ALA A 507 -36.75 23.92 -11.77
N ASP A 508 -36.63 24.15 -13.08
CA ASP A 508 -36.85 23.20 -14.16
C ASP A 508 -35.61 22.37 -14.51
N ARG A 509 -34.43 22.73 -14.00
CA ARG A 509 -33.15 22.09 -14.30
C ARG A 509 -32.66 21.20 -13.16
N GLU A 510 -31.79 20.24 -13.47
CA GLU A 510 -31.01 19.54 -12.43
C GLU A 510 -29.96 20.51 -11.88
N ILE A 511 -29.85 20.60 -10.56
CA ILE A 511 -28.88 21.46 -9.88
C ILE A 511 -27.70 20.61 -9.41
N LEU A 512 -26.49 21.03 -9.74
CA LEU A 512 -25.26 20.46 -9.19
C LEU A 512 -24.64 21.49 -8.26
N VAL A 513 -24.26 21.10 -7.04
CA VAL A 513 -23.67 22.04 -6.08
C VAL A 513 -22.35 21.50 -5.58
N TYR A 514 -21.31 22.34 -5.62
CA TYR A 514 -20.05 22.07 -4.92
C TYR A 514 -19.69 23.23 -3.99
N CYS A 515 -18.84 22.94 -3.02
CA CYS A 515 -18.12 23.95 -2.26
C CYS A 515 -16.65 23.54 -2.18
N HIS A 516 -15.84 24.11 -1.29
CA HIS A 516 -14.43 23.71 -1.16
C HIS A 516 -14.25 22.20 -0.85
N ALA A 517 -14.96 21.67 0.16
CA ALA A 517 -14.74 20.33 0.72
C ALA A 517 -16.01 19.46 0.86
N GLY A 518 -17.12 19.83 0.22
CA GLY A 518 -18.40 19.10 0.27
C GLY A 518 -19.37 19.46 1.41
N VAL A 519 -18.90 20.02 2.53
CA VAL A 519 -19.76 20.30 3.70
C VAL A 519 -20.81 21.39 3.44
N ARG A 520 -20.39 22.54 2.90
CA ARG A 520 -21.30 23.66 2.60
C ARG A 520 -22.24 23.33 1.45
N SER A 521 -21.76 22.60 0.45
CA SER A 521 -22.61 22.15 -0.66
C SER A 521 -23.61 21.07 -0.25
N TYR A 522 -23.29 20.24 0.74
CA TYR A 522 -24.29 19.38 1.39
C TYR A 522 -25.39 20.22 2.07
N VAL A 523 -25.03 21.27 2.82
CA VAL A 523 -26.04 22.17 3.42
C VAL A 523 -26.90 22.84 2.34
N ALA A 524 -26.28 23.35 1.28
CA ALA A 524 -26.96 23.92 0.13
C ALA A 524 -27.93 22.92 -0.53
N SER A 525 -27.49 21.68 -0.78
CA SER A 525 -28.33 20.65 -1.39
C SER A 525 -29.51 20.28 -0.49
N ARG A 526 -29.32 20.24 0.83
CA ARG A 526 -30.42 20.02 1.79
C ARG A 526 -31.43 21.17 1.79
N ILE A 527 -30.99 22.42 1.67
CA ILE A 527 -31.88 23.59 1.54
C ILE A 527 -32.70 23.47 0.25
N LEU A 528 -32.03 23.26 -0.89
CA LEU A 528 -32.65 23.22 -2.21
C LEU A 528 -33.63 22.05 -2.33
N ARG A 529 -33.25 20.86 -1.87
CA ARG A 529 -34.13 19.68 -1.91
C ARG A 529 -35.41 19.88 -1.11
N GLN A 530 -35.33 20.50 0.08
CA GLN A 530 -36.51 20.84 0.88
C GLN A 530 -37.39 21.95 0.28
N LYS A 531 -36.86 22.67 -0.72
CA LYS A 531 -37.61 23.65 -1.53
C LYS A 531 -38.11 23.07 -2.86
N GLY A 532 -37.96 21.76 -3.08
CA GLY A 532 -38.49 21.06 -4.26
C GLY A 532 -37.54 20.99 -5.46
N TYR A 533 -36.29 21.44 -5.33
CA TYR A 533 -35.32 21.34 -6.42
C TYR A 533 -34.77 19.92 -6.55
N ARG A 534 -34.52 19.50 -7.80
CA ARG A 534 -33.71 18.31 -8.11
C ARG A 534 -32.24 18.70 -7.99
N VAL A 535 -31.55 18.20 -6.96
CA VAL A 535 -30.20 18.65 -6.64
C VAL A 535 -29.28 17.48 -6.29
N LYS A 536 -28.07 17.50 -6.86
CA LYS A 536 -26.97 16.62 -6.47
C LYS A 536 -25.83 17.42 -5.87
N ASN A 537 -25.25 16.90 -4.79
CA ASN A 537 -24.03 17.42 -4.20
C ASN A 537 -22.81 16.76 -4.88
N ILE A 538 -21.86 17.56 -5.34
CA ILE A 538 -20.64 17.03 -5.96
C ILE A 538 -19.69 16.54 -4.86
N SER A 539 -19.35 15.25 -4.89
CA SER A 539 -18.45 14.64 -3.90
C SER A 539 -17.04 15.23 -3.99
N GLY A 540 -16.38 15.42 -2.85
CA GLY A 540 -15.02 15.96 -2.76
C GLY A 540 -14.90 17.48 -2.97
N GLY A 541 -15.89 18.11 -3.59
CA GLY A 541 -15.89 19.56 -3.81
C GLY A 541 -14.71 20.06 -4.64
N PHE A 542 -14.50 21.38 -4.63
CA PHE A 542 -13.53 22.08 -5.48
C PHE A 542 -12.08 21.69 -5.19
N ARG A 543 -11.77 21.24 -3.97
CA ARG A 543 -10.42 20.75 -3.64
C ARG A 543 -10.05 19.56 -4.54
N LEU A 544 -10.94 18.57 -4.63
CA LEU A 544 -10.72 17.40 -5.49
C LEU A 544 -10.66 17.81 -6.97
N TYR A 545 -11.58 18.68 -7.41
CA TYR A 545 -11.56 19.21 -8.79
C TYR A 545 -10.23 19.88 -9.14
N LYS A 546 -9.75 20.79 -8.29
CA LYS A 546 -8.49 21.50 -8.51
C LYS A 546 -7.33 20.51 -8.57
N THR A 547 -7.31 19.51 -7.68
CA THR A 547 -6.28 18.46 -7.74
C THR A 547 -6.31 17.70 -9.06
N MET A 548 -7.49 17.39 -9.61
CA MET A 548 -7.57 16.64 -10.88
C MET A 548 -7.27 17.46 -12.14
N ASN A 549 -7.20 18.80 -12.07
CA ASN A 549 -7.16 19.69 -13.24
C ASN A 549 -6.01 20.73 -13.22
N LEU A 550 -5.02 20.56 -12.34
CA LEU A 550 -3.74 21.28 -12.38
C LEU A 550 -2.70 20.42 -13.09
#